data_AF-A0A3B8NFI8-F1
#
_entry.id   AF-A0A3B8NFI8-F1
#
_cell.length_a   1.000
_cell.length_b   1.000
_cell.length_c   1.000
_cell.angle_alpha   90.00
_cell.angle_beta   90.00
_cell.angle_gamma   90.00
#
_symmetry.space_group_name_H-M   'P 1'
#
loop_
_entity.id
_entity.type
_entity.pdbx_description
1 polymer ?
#
loop_
_entity_poly.entity_id
_entity_poly.type
_entity_poly.pdbx_seq_one_letter_code
_entity_poly.pdbx_strand_id
1 'polypeptide(L)'
;MPLSRLIYLITLNLCLLPCSNADLASQLKRAETASDTTAIIEIAKRLLDKNPDDLILLRKIARAQLKNNAFSECTKTLAHLSSLLRKEDAEVLEMFGDIELQKSGSKESENALGYWTRALQIDPARTSVLTKLVEYQSRHFNRQKEPEYLRKLVQLTNDPENLSRIINLNLRNRDWDAIDQFTKRLRASFPSSDQAKKWNPSYDQLLKIKIRLIDIDSSLSKGLYMVNHLLERAWIFNELFIDQLAIEDAERALEIRPDSLWVKYQLGIILANAGKAKEASDQLGLNFWRYSYKRKNPGQQFLTKLNHLEKTIKEKGTAEALTERADMLYREGQTDLAIADLQMAMNKNPDHIPSLLLFANIQIGKSKTKDAQRALQRILNQESDPVTYISSGHRWKYLDNGSNQGIAWRTKDFDDSAWPSGPSQLGYGTDDEGSGTTLRFGPDSSSKYPTTYFRTSVKILDPSLFSNFLFRVKYDDGIAVYINGKQAIRQNLALKASFTTFASSTVRNESDWKEIRLPSSSFSVGTNVIAVEIHQSRGASSDIRFDMFLHGHTARLQALEKLGRLQMSLGDFEDASQSFKAYLDLQYNQKINDLYQACFSSLQKN
;
A
#
# COMPACT_ATOMS: atom_id res chain seq x y z
N MET A 1 -53.32 15.41 -41.14
CA MET A 1 -53.33 13.92 -41.07
C MET A 1 -52.23 13.40 -41.97
N PRO A 2 -51.34 12.51 -41.52
CA PRO A 2 -50.25 12.02 -42.36
C PRO A 2 -50.74 10.93 -43.32
N LEU A 3 -50.18 10.91 -44.54
CA LEU A 3 -50.47 9.96 -45.63
C LEU A 3 -50.39 8.48 -45.19
N SER A 4 -49.64 8.18 -44.14
CA SER A 4 -49.49 6.84 -43.56
C SER A 4 -50.78 6.26 -42.95
N ARG A 5 -51.67 7.10 -42.40
CA ARG A 5 -52.97 6.63 -41.90
C ARG A 5 -53.95 6.32 -43.02
N LEU A 6 -53.84 6.99 -44.16
CA LEU A 6 -54.68 6.74 -45.33
C LEU A 6 -54.29 5.43 -46.03
N ILE A 7 -52.98 5.13 -46.12
CA ILE A 7 -52.49 3.85 -46.65
C ILE A 7 -52.90 2.69 -45.73
N TYR A 8 -52.84 2.87 -44.41
CA TYR A 8 -53.28 1.86 -43.44
C TYR A 8 -54.79 1.53 -43.54
N LEU A 9 -55.62 2.54 -43.80
CA LEU A 9 -57.07 2.39 -44.02
C LEU A 9 -57.40 1.77 -45.38
N ILE A 10 -56.60 2.04 -46.42
CA ILE A 10 -56.77 1.44 -47.75
C ILE A 10 -56.30 -0.03 -47.76
N THR A 11 -55.26 -0.39 -47.02
CA THR A 11 -54.87 -1.80 -46.83
C THR A 11 -55.83 -2.59 -45.96
N LEU A 12 -56.52 -1.95 -45.01
CA LEU A 12 -57.54 -2.61 -44.18
C LEU A 12 -58.79 -2.99 -45.00
N ASN A 13 -59.18 -2.17 -45.99
CA ASN A 13 -60.38 -2.38 -46.80
C ASN A 13 -60.20 -3.37 -47.97
N LEU A 14 -58.97 -3.71 -48.36
CA LEU A 14 -58.68 -4.73 -49.38
C LEU A 14 -58.62 -6.17 -48.83
N CYS A 15 -58.65 -6.35 -47.50
CA CYS A 15 -58.65 -7.66 -46.84
C CYS A 15 -60.05 -8.24 -46.53
N LEU A 16 -61.10 -7.70 -47.15
CA LEU A 16 -62.48 -8.20 -47.05
C LEU A 16 -62.83 -9.21 -48.17
N LEU A 17 -61.84 -9.80 -48.83
CA LEU A 17 -62.05 -10.97 -49.67
C LEU A 17 -61.89 -12.25 -48.82
N PRO A 18 -62.69 -13.31 -49.06
CA PRO A 18 -62.52 -14.57 -48.38
C PRO A 18 -61.18 -15.22 -48.82
N CYS A 19 -60.10 -14.91 -48.10
CA CYS A 19 -58.84 -15.61 -48.26
C CYS A 19 -59.01 -17.06 -47.81
N SER A 20 -58.51 -17.99 -48.63
CA SER A 20 -58.49 -19.41 -48.29
C SER A 20 -57.67 -19.67 -47.02
N ASN A 21 -57.98 -20.73 -46.27
CA ASN A 21 -57.22 -21.11 -45.05
C ASN A 21 -55.71 -21.30 -45.32
N ALA A 22 -55.35 -21.73 -46.53
CA ALA A 22 -53.96 -21.89 -46.95
C ALA A 22 -53.22 -20.54 -46.99
N ASP A 23 -53.92 -19.46 -47.33
CA ASP A 23 -53.34 -18.12 -47.40
C ASP A 23 -53.11 -17.52 -46.00
N LEU A 24 -54.07 -17.64 -45.08
CA LEU A 24 -53.91 -17.18 -43.68
C LEU A 24 -52.78 -17.93 -42.93
N ALA A 25 -52.64 -19.24 -43.14
CA ALA A 25 -51.55 -20.01 -42.55
C ALA A 25 -50.17 -19.57 -43.09
N SER A 26 -50.08 -19.24 -44.38
CA SER A 26 -48.87 -18.69 -45.00
C SER A 26 -48.53 -17.30 -44.46
N GLN A 27 -49.53 -16.44 -44.29
CA GLN A 27 -49.38 -15.12 -43.68
C GLN A 27 -48.94 -15.20 -42.21
N LEU A 28 -49.50 -16.13 -41.42
CA LEU A 28 -49.07 -16.35 -40.04
C LEU A 28 -47.58 -16.72 -39.97
N LYS A 29 -47.11 -17.62 -40.84
CA LYS A 29 -45.70 -18.00 -40.91
C LYS A 29 -44.80 -16.83 -41.29
N ARG A 30 -45.23 -15.95 -42.19
CA ARG A 30 -44.50 -14.71 -42.52
C ARG A 30 -44.45 -13.77 -41.31
N ALA A 31 -45.55 -13.60 -40.59
CA ALA A 31 -45.61 -12.77 -39.39
C ALA A 31 -44.69 -13.31 -38.28
N GLU A 32 -44.65 -14.64 -38.09
CA GLU A 32 -43.69 -15.31 -37.18
C GLU A 32 -42.24 -15.07 -37.57
N THR A 33 -41.94 -15.16 -38.87
CA THR A 33 -40.59 -14.91 -39.39
C THR A 33 -40.18 -13.44 -39.21
N ALA A 34 -41.12 -12.51 -39.37
CA ALA A 34 -40.94 -11.09 -39.11
C ALA A 34 -40.98 -10.73 -37.61
N SER A 35 -41.30 -11.69 -36.72
CA SER A 35 -41.56 -11.45 -35.29
C SER A 35 -42.61 -10.36 -35.00
N ASP A 36 -43.56 -10.15 -35.92
CA ASP A 36 -44.65 -9.18 -35.78
C ASP A 36 -45.75 -9.76 -34.88
N THR A 37 -45.64 -9.47 -33.59
CA THR A 37 -46.56 -9.94 -32.54
C THR A 37 -48.00 -9.49 -32.75
N THR A 38 -48.22 -8.31 -33.32
CA THR A 38 -49.57 -7.78 -33.57
C THR A 38 -50.22 -8.54 -34.71
N ALA A 39 -49.51 -8.73 -35.82
CA ALA A 39 -49.98 -9.54 -36.95
C ALA A 39 -50.19 -11.01 -36.55
N ILE A 40 -49.31 -11.59 -35.72
CA ILE A 40 -49.47 -12.95 -35.18
C ILE A 40 -50.79 -13.07 -34.40
N ILE A 41 -51.08 -12.13 -33.49
CA ILE A 41 -52.32 -12.17 -32.68
C ILE A 41 -53.56 -12.08 -33.59
N GLU A 42 -53.57 -11.15 -34.55
CA GLU A 42 -54.73 -10.93 -35.41
C GLU A 42 -54.99 -12.11 -36.33
N ILE A 43 -53.96 -12.60 -37.04
CA ILE A 43 -54.07 -13.71 -37.98
C ILE A 43 -54.40 -15.01 -37.24
N ALA A 44 -53.75 -15.27 -36.09
CA ALA A 44 -54.02 -16.48 -35.30
C ALA A 44 -55.43 -16.48 -34.71
N LYS A 45 -56.00 -15.33 -34.31
CA LYS A 45 -57.39 -15.23 -33.87
C LYS A 45 -58.38 -15.57 -34.99
N ARG A 46 -58.16 -15.05 -36.20
CA ARG A 46 -59.01 -15.38 -37.38
C ARG A 46 -58.98 -16.87 -37.73
N LEU A 47 -57.85 -17.53 -37.52
CA LEU A 47 -57.72 -18.99 -37.67
C LEU A 47 -58.41 -19.73 -36.51
N LEU A 48 -58.32 -19.20 -35.29
CA LEU A 48 -58.95 -19.74 -34.09
C LEU A 48 -60.47 -19.68 -34.15
N ASP A 49 -61.07 -18.69 -34.81
CA ASP A 49 -62.53 -18.61 -35.02
C ASP A 49 -63.11 -19.85 -35.71
N LYS A 50 -62.30 -20.58 -36.50
CA LYS A 50 -62.69 -21.82 -37.17
C LYS A 50 -62.44 -23.07 -36.33
N ASN A 51 -61.56 -23.00 -35.34
CA ASN A 51 -61.24 -24.07 -34.42
C ASN A 51 -60.86 -23.49 -33.05
N PRO A 52 -61.86 -23.17 -32.19
CA PRO A 52 -61.64 -22.44 -30.94
C PRO A 52 -60.71 -23.14 -29.94
N ASP A 53 -60.61 -24.47 -30.04
CA ASP A 53 -59.85 -25.32 -29.12
C ASP A 53 -58.46 -25.70 -29.67
N ASP A 54 -57.98 -25.02 -30.72
CA ASP A 54 -56.65 -25.25 -31.29
C ASP A 54 -55.55 -24.80 -30.30
N LEU A 55 -55.00 -25.78 -29.60
CA LEU A 55 -53.93 -25.59 -28.61
C LEU A 55 -52.69 -24.90 -29.19
N ILE A 56 -52.37 -25.13 -30.47
CA ILE A 56 -51.19 -24.56 -31.11
C ILE A 56 -51.40 -23.06 -31.34
N LEU A 57 -52.57 -22.69 -31.86
CA LEU A 57 -52.92 -21.28 -32.08
C LEU A 57 -53.05 -20.53 -30.75
N LEU A 58 -53.68 -21.14 -29.74
CA LEU A 58 -53.77 -20.55 -28.39
C LEU A 58 -52.39 -20.28 -27.78
N ARG A 59 -51.43 -21.20 -27.92
CA ARG A 59 -50.03 -20.97 -27.47
C ARG A 59 -49.35 -19.84 -28.24
N LYS A 60 -49.53 -19.77 -29.57
CA LYS A 60 -48.97 -18.69 -30.40
C LYS A 60 -49.53 -17.33 -29.99
N ILE A 61 -50.85 -17.24 -29.78
CA ILE A 61 -51.54 -16.03 -29.30
C ILE A 61 -51.02 -15.63 -27.93
N ALA A 62 -50.94 -16.58 -26.98
CA ALA A 62 -50.46 -16.29 -25.62
C ALA A 62 -49.02 -15.74 -25.61
N ARG A 63 -48.09 -16.38 -26.33
CA ARG A 63 -46.69 -15.90 -26.46
C ARG A 63 -46.64 -14.49 -27.06
N ALA A 64 -47.42 -14.22 -28.10
CA ALA A 64 -47.44 -12.93 -28.77
C ALA A 64 -48.06 -11.83 -27.88
N GLN A 65 -49.14 -12.13 -27.15
CA GLN A 65 -49.75 -11.23 -26.18
C GLN A 65 -48.80 -10.91 -25.03
N LEU A 66 -48.09 -11.91 -24.51
CA LEU A 66 -47.09 -11.73 -23.45
C LEU A 66 -45.99 -10.77 -23.90
N LYS A 67 -45.47 -10.96 -25.13
CA LYS A 67 -44.44 -10.08 -25.71
C LYS A 67 -44.94 -8.66 -26.00
N ASN A 68 -46.24 -8.48 -26.22
CA ASN A 68 -46.89 -7.18 -26.40
C ASN A 68 -47.32 -6.51 -25.08
N ASN A 69 -46.98 -7.07 -23.92
CA ASN A 69 -47.44 -6.61 -22.60
C ASN A 69 -48.97 -6.59 -22.44
N ALA A 70 -49.70 -7.37 -23.26
CA ALA A 70 -51.15 -7.53 -23.17
C ALA A 70 -51.52 -8.58 -22.10
N PHE A 71 -51.16 -8.30 -20.84
CA PHE A 71 -51.19 -9.28 -19.75
C PHE A 71 -52.59 -9.77 -19.39
N SER A 72 -53.61 -8.91 -19.47
CA SER A 72 -55.01 -9.26 -19.17
C SER A 72 -55.55 -10.27 -20.20
N GLU A 73 -55.31 -9.98 -21.48
CA GLU A 73 -55.68 -10.81 -22.62
C GLU A 73 -54.90 -12.12 -22.61
N CYS A 74 -53.59 -12.06 -22.33
CA CYS A 74 -52.74 -13.24 -22.18
C CYS A 74 -53.25 -14.15 -21.07
N THR A 75 -53.60 -13.59 -19.90
CA THR A 75 -54.17 -14.36 -18.77
C THR A 75 -55.45 -15.10 -19.18
N LYS A 76 -56.34 -14.44 -19.93
CA LYS A 76 -57.58 -15.07 -20.46
C LYS A 76 -57.27 -16.20 -21.44
N THR A 77 -56.35 -15.97 -22.38
CA THR A 77 -55.93 -16.99 -23.36
C THR A 77 -55.27 -18.19 -22.67
N LEU A 78 -54.41 -17.96 -21.67
CA LEU A 78 -53.78 -19.03 -20.89
C LEU A 78 -54.78 -19.79 -20.01
N ALA A 79 -55.79 -19.11 -19.44
CA ALA A 79 -56.85 -19.78 -18.69
C ALA A 79 -57.69 -20.68 -19.59
N HIS A 80 -58.04 -20.20 -20.79
CA HIS A 80 -58.72 -21.02 -21.80
C HIS A 80 -57.87 -22.23 -22.19
N LEU A 81 -56.60 -22.01 -22.54
CA LEU A 81 -55.66 -23.08 -22.87
C LEU A 81 -55.53 -24.10 -21.72
N SER A 82 -55.46 -23.64 -20.47
CA SER A 82 -55.38 -24.51 -19.29
C SER A 82 -56.63 -25.38 -19.11
N SER A 83 -57.82 -24.85 -19.41
CA SER A 83 -59.07 -25.59 -19.32
C SER A 83 -59.17 -26.74 -20.35
N LEU A 84 -58.47 -26.62 -21.48
CA LEU A 84 -58.42 -27.63 -22.52
C LEU A 84 -57.35 -28.71 -22.27
N LEU A 85 -56.37 -28.42 -21.42
CA LEU A 85 -55.27 -29.33 -21.10
C LEU A 85 -55.68 -30.30 -19.97
N ARG A 86 -55.44 -31.60 -20.17
CA ARG A 86 -55.76 -32.64 -19.17
C ARG A 86 -54.88 -32.63 -17.93
N LYS A 87 -53.71 -31.99 -18.02
CA LYS A 87 -52.70 -31.86 -16.96
C LYS A 87 -52.08 -30.47 -17.06
N GLU A 88 -51.46 -30.05 -15.97
CA GLU A 88 -50.62 -28.85 -15.99
C GLU A 88 -49.53 -28.96 -17.07
N ASP A 89 -49.21 -27.82 -17.66
CA ASP A 89 -48.23 -27.70 -18.73
C ASP A 89 -47.15 -26.69 -18.33
N ALA A 90 -45.89 -27.10 -18.47
CA ALA A 90 -44.75 -26.32 -18.02
C ALA A 90 -44.65 -24.97 -18.74
N GLU A 91 -45.00 -24.90 -20.02
CA GLU A 91 -44.95 -23.65 -20.77
C GLU A 91 -46.05 -22.68 -20.35
N VAL A 92 -47.24 -23.19 -20.09
CA VAL A 92 -48.37 -22.38 -19.59
C VAL A 92 -48.05 -21.80 -18.22
N LEU A 93 -47.52 -22.63 -17.31
CA LEU A 93 -47.07 -22.19 -15.99
C LEU A 93 -45.94 -21.16 -16.08
N GLU A 94 -44.97 -21.36 -16.97
CA GLU A 94 -43.91 -20.38 -17.22
C GLU A 94 -44.48 -19.02 -17.62
N MET A 95 -45.41 -18.99 -18.58
CA MET A 95 -46.04 -17.73 -19.02
C MET A 95 -46.87 -17.07 -17.91
N PHE A 96 -47.57 -17.85 -17.06
CA PHE A 96 -48.24 -17.29 -15.88
C PHE A 96 -47.24 -16.67 -14.89
N GLY A 97 -46.11 -17.33 -14.63
CA GLY A 97 -45.06 -16.78 -13.79
C GLY A 97 -44.47 -15.48 -14.34
N ASP A 98 -44.27 -15.40 -15.66
CA ASP A 98 -43.78 -14.19 -16.33
C ASP A 98 -44.77 -13.03 -16.19
N ILE A 99 -46.07 -13.29 -16.32
CA ILE A 99 -47.13 -12.29 -16.12
C ILE A 99 -47.12 -11.78 -14.67
N GLU A 100 -47.05 -12.68 -13.69
CA GLU A 100 -47.05 -12.31 -12.27
C GLU A 100 -45.79 -11.53 -11.86
N LEU A 101 -44.64 -11.80 -12.49
CA LEU A 101 -43.45 -10.97 -12.32
C LEU A 101 -43.72 -9.55 -12.84
N GLN A 102 -44.21 -9.42 -14.06
CA GLN A 102 -44.46 -8.11 -14.69
C GLN A 102 -45.52 -7.28 -13.94
N LYS A 103 -46.61 -7.93 -13.48
CA LYS A 103 -47.65 -7.27 -12.67
C LYS A 103 -47.14 -6.74 -11.34
N SER A 104 -46.19 -7.44 -10.72
CA SER A 104 -45.67 -7.03 -9.41
C SER A 104 -44.90 -5.70 -9.47
N GLY A 105 -44.47 -5.26 -10.65
CA GLY A 105 -43.57 -4.10 -10.81
C GLY A 105 -42.19 -4.30 -10.17
N SER A 106 -41.95 -5.47 -9.59
CA SER A 106 -40.73 -5.86 -8.89
C SER A 106 -40.06 -7.02 -9.60
N LYS A 107 -38.78 -7.23 -9.34
CA LYS A 107 -38.05 -8.41 -9.81
C LYS A 107 -38.21 -9.62 -8.86
N GLU A 108 -39.11 -9.53 -7.89
CA GLU A 108 -39.12 -10.34 -6.65
C GLU A 108 -40.51 -10.93 -6.34
N SER A 109 -41.27 -11.31 -7.37
CA SER A 109 -42.63 -11.87 -7.19
C SER A 109 -42.59 -13.32 -6.67
N GLU A 110 -43.10 -13.56 -5.45
CA GLU A 110 -43.27 -14.92 -4.89
C GLU A 110 -44.28 -15.76 -5.70
N ASN A 111 -45.31 -15.13 -6.26
CA ASN A 111 -46.26 -15.80 -7.15
C ASN A 111 -45.54 -16.33 -8.40
N ALA A 112 -44.66 -15.52 -9.00
CA ALA A 112 -43.86 -15.94 -10.15
C ALA A 112 -42.95 -17.14 -9.81
N LEU A 113 -42.31 -17.10 -8.64
CA LEU A 113 -41.50 -18.21 -8.13
C LEU A 113 -42.31 -19.51 -8.02
N GLY A 114 -43.54 -19.44 -7.49
CA GLY A 114 -44.44 -20.59 -7.37
C GLY A 114 -44.76 -21.24 -8.72
N TYR A 115 -45.08 -20.43 -9.72
CA TYR A 115 -45.35 -20.90 -11.08
C TYR A 115 -44.11 -21.53 -11.75
N TRP A 116 -42.96 -20.87 -11.70
CA TRP A 116 -41.73 -21.38 -12.29
C TRP A 116 -41.24 -22.66 -11.61
N THR A 117 -41.39 -22.77 -10.28
CA THR A 117 -41.02 -23.99 -9.54
C THR A 117 -41.88 -25.18 -9.97
N ARG A 118 -43.20 -24.99 -10.13
CA ARG A 118 -44.11 -26.03 -10.66
C ARG A 118 -43.82 -26.37 -12.11
N ALA A 119 -43.53 -25.37 -12.95
CA ALA A 119 -43.12 -25.60 -14.33
C ALA A 119 -41.88 -26.50 -14.42
N LEU A 120 -40.89 -26.28 -13.54
CA LEU A 120 -39.68 -27.10 -13.48
C LEU A 120 -39.93 -28.52 -12.91
N GLN A 121 -40.94 -28.71 -12.06
CA GLN A 121 -41.34 -30.06 -11.62
C GLN A 121 -41.91 -30.89 -12.78
N ILE A 122 -42.63 -30.24 -13.70
CA ILE A 122 -43.24 -30.89 -14.88
C ILE A 122 -42.19 -31.13 -15.96
N ASP A 123 -41.36 -30.13 -16.26
CA ASP A 123 -40.28 -30.20 -17.25
C ASP A 123 -38.94 -29.81 -16.61
N PRO A 124 -38.22 -30.78 -16.03
CA PRO A 124 -37.00 -30.51 -15.30
C PRO A 124 -35.84 -30.04 -16.18
N ALA A 125 -35.92 -30.19 -17.51
CA ALA A 125 -34.89 -29.79 -18.46
C ALA A 125 -35.15 -28.41 -19.09
N ARG A 126 -36.21 -27.71 -18.65
CA ARG A 126 -36.62 -26.41 -19.20
C ARG A 126 -35.64 -25.30 -18.85
N THR A 127 -34.71 -25.03 -19.75
CA THR A 127 -33.61 -24.08 -19.54
C THR A 127 -34.08 -22.64 -19.33
N SER A 128 -35.16 -22.20 -19.99
CA SER A 128 -35.73 -20.85 -19.81
C SER A 128 -36.20 -20.62 -18.38
N VAL A 129 -36.87 -21.61 -17.77
CA VAL A 129 -37.33 -21.57 -16.37
C VAL A 129 -36.14 -21.66 -15.42
N LEU A 130 -35.16 -22.53 -15.67
CA LEU A 130 -33.93 -22.61 -14.87
C LEU A 130 -33.19 -21.28 -14.83
N THR A 131 -33.03 -20.59 -15.97
CA THR A 131 -32.39 -19.27 -16.03
C THR A 131 -33.14 -18.26 -15.17
N LYS A 132 -34.47 -18.21 -15.25
CA LYS A 132 -35.30 -17.32 -14.42
C LYS A 132 -35.16 -17.60 -12.93
N LEU A 133 -35.13 -18.87 -12.55
CA LEU A 133 -34.96 -19.28 -11.15
C LEU A 133 -33.55 -18.96 -10.62
N VAL A 134 -32.50 -19.14 -11.42
CA VAL A 134 -31.15 -18.69 -11.07
C VAL A 134 -31.14 -17.17 -10.86
N GLU A 135 -31.66 -16.39 -11.81
CA GLU A 135 -31.71 -14.93 -11.69
C GLU A 135 -32.52 -14.43 -10.50
N TYR A 136 -33.66 -15.08 -10.22
CA TYR A 136 -34.47 -14.79 -9.04
C TYR A 136 -33.64 -15.03 -7.78
N GLN A 137 -33.04 -16.21 -7.63
CA GLN A 137 -32.23 -16.56 -6.46
C GLN A 137 -30.99 -15.66 -6.31
N SER A 138 -30.31 -15.29 -7.40
CA SER A 138 -29.13 -14.41 -7.36
C SER A 138 -29.45 -13.02 -6.76
N ARG A 139 -30.69 -12.56 -6.86
CA ARG A 139 -31.16 -11.27 -6.33
C ARG A 139 -31.59 -11.35 -4.87
N HIS A 140 -31.99 -12.53 -4.38
CA HIS A 140 -32.40 -12.72 -2.99
C HIS A 140 -31.21 -13.04 -2.08
N PHE A 141 -31.34 -12.64 -0.81
CA PHE A 141 -30.34 -12.91 0.22
C PHE A 141 -30.22 -14.41 0.53
N ASN A 142 -31.35 -15.13 0.48
CA ASN A 142 -31.44 -16.55 0.80
C ASN A 142 -31.23 -17.44 -0.45
N ARG A 143 -30.00 -17.50 -0.94
CA ARG A 143 -29.58 -18.15 -2.21
C ARG A 143 -29.53 -19.69 -2.17
N GLN A 144 -30.29 -20.33 -1.28
CA GLN A 144 -30.11 -21.76 -0.98
C GLN A 144 -30.26 -22.69 -2.19
N LYS A 145 -31.15 -22.35 -3.14
CA LYS A 145 -31.40 -23.17 -4.34
C LYS A 145 -30.63 -22.73 -5.59
N GLU A 146 -29.96 -21.57 -5.56
CA GLU A 146 -29.14 -21.08 -6.68
C GLU A 146 -28.11 -22.12 -7.17
N PRO A 147 -27.35 -22.80 -6.27
CA PRO A 147 -26.39 -23.84 -6.67
C PRO A 147 -27.00 -24.98 -7.46
N GLU A 148 -28.17 -25.46 -7.01
CA GLU A 148 -28.87 -26.60 -7.61
C GLU A 148 -29.32 -26.25 -9.03
N TYR A 149 -30.01 -25.12 -9.19
CA TYR A 149 -30.50 -24.66 -10.49
C TYR A 149 -29.36 -24.36 -11.46
N LEU A 150 -28.30 -23.71 -11.00
CA LEU A 150 -27.16 -23.36 -11.84
C LEU A 150 -26.38 -24.59 -12.31
N ARG A 151 -26.16 -25.60 -11.44
CA ARG A 151 -25.53 -26.87 -11.83
C ARG A 151 -26.32 -27.56 -12.93
N LYS A 152 -27.64 -27.63 -12.80
CA LYS A 152 -28.51 -28.21 -13.80
C LYS A 152 -28.51 -27.43 -15.11
N LEU A 153 -28.53 -26.10 -15.02
CA LEU A 153 -28.48 -25.22 -16.18
C LEU A 153 -27.18 -25.37 -16.98
N VAL A 154 -26.03 -25.49 -16.30
CA VAL A 154 -24.71 -25.71 -16.94
C VAL A 154 -24.56 -27.12 -17.52
N GLN A 155 -25.28 -28.11 -17.00
CA GLN A 155 -25.35 -29.44 -17.63
C GLN A 155 -26.13 -29.40 -18.95
N LEU A 156 -27.21 -28.61 -19.00
CA LEU A 156 -28.11 -28.52 -20.16
C LEU A 156 -27.68 -27.49 -21.21
N THR A 157 -26.86 -26.51 -20.83
CA THR A 157 -26.44 -25.41 -21.69
C THR A 157 -24.92 -25.34 -21.79
N ASN A 158 -24.41 -24.80 -22.89
CA ASN A 158 -23.02 -24.43 -23.04
C ASN A 158 -22.96 -22.92 -23.27
N ASP A 159 -22.92 -22.17 -22.18
CA ASP A 159 -22.95 -20.71 -22.19
C ASP A 159 -21.82 -20.16 -21.29
N PRO A 160 -21.00 -19.21 -21.78
CA PRO A 160 -19.85 -18.71 -21.03
C PRO A 160 -20.23 -17.96 -19.75
N GLU A 161 -21.38 -17.29 -19.71
CA GLU A 161 -21.86 -16.56 -18.53
C GLU A 161 -22.24 -17.55 -17.41
N ASN A 162 -23.00 -18.59 -17.73
CA ASN A 162 -23.35 -19.64 -16.78
C ASN A 162 -22.13 -20.45 -16.31
N LEU A 163 -21.17 -20.72 -17.21
CA LEU A 163 -19.89 -21.35 -16.84
C LEU A 163 -19.09 -20.47 -15.88
N SER A 164 -19.02 -19.16 -16.12
CA SER A 164 -18.38 -18.21 -15.20
C SER A 164 -19.07 -18.16 -13.84
N ARG A 165 -20.41 -18.15 -13.80
CA ARG A 165 -21.18 -18.16 -12.56
C ARG A 165 -20.93 -19.42 -11.73
N ILE A 166 -20.92 -20.61 -12.35
CA ILE A 166 -20.68 -21.85 -11.62
C ILE A 166 -19.23 -21.97 -11.14
N ILE A 167 -18.25 -21.43 -11.88
CA ILE A 167 -16.86 -21.31 -11.43
C ILE A 167 -16.79 -20.45 -10.16
N ASN A 168 -17.42 -19.27 -10.17
CA ASN A 168 -17.47 -18.37 -9.03
C ASN A 168 -18.17 -19.00 -7.80
N LEU A 169 -19.22 -19.77 -8.02
CA LEU A 169 -19.88 -20.51 -6.95
C LEU A 169 -18.95 -21.55 -6.32
N ASN A 170 -18.25 -22.33 -7.15
CA ASN A 170 -17.31 -23.35 -6.65
C ASN A 170 -16.07 -22.73 -5.99
N LEU A 171 -15.66 -21.53 -6.40
CA LEU A 171 -14.63 -20.75 -5.68
C LEU A 171 -15.03 -20.43 -4.25
N ARG A 172 -16.29 -20.04 -4.02
CA ARG A 172 -16.82 -19.82 -2.66
C ARG A 172 -16.84 -21.11 -1.85
N ASN A 173 -17.22 -22.22 -2.47
CA ASN A 173 -17.31 -23.53 -1.83
C ASN A 173 -15.97 -24.27 -1.72
N ARG A 174 -14.88 -23.71 -2.26
CA ARG A 174 -13.54 -24.34 -2.31
C ARG A 174 -13.52 -25.69 -3.04
N ASP A 175 -14.41 -25.87 -4.01
CA ASP A 175 -14.45 -27.08 -4.84
C ASP A 175 -13.48 -26.94 -6.02
N TRP A 176 -12.19 -27.21 -5.73
CA TRP A 176 -11.09 -27.04 -6.68
C TRP A 176 -11.19 -27.91 -7.93
N ASP A 177 -11.84 -29.06 -7.83
CA ASP A 177 -11.99 -30.01 -8.94
C ASP A 177 -13.10 -29.53 -9.88
N ALA A 178 -14.22 -29.06 -9.33
CA ALA A 178 -15.27 -28.43 -10.13
C ALA A 178 -14.77 -27.15 -10.82
N ILE A 179 -13.96 -26.33 -10.14
CA ILE A 179 -13.34 -25.14 -10.75
C ILE A 179 -12.50 -25.53 -11.97
N ASP A 180 -11.64 -26.54 -11.84
CA ASP A 180 -10.80 -27.01 -12.95
C ASP A 180 -11.64 -27.56 -14.11
N GLN A 181 -12.63 -28.40 -13.80
CA GLN A 181 -13.55 -28.96 -14.78
C GLN A 181 -14.26 -27.88 -15.60
N PHE A 182 -14.90 -26.91 -14.93
CA PHE A 182 -15.67 -25.87 -15.62
C PHE A 182 -14.76 -24.84 -16.31
N THR A 183 -13.57 -24.57 -15.76
CA THR A 183 -12.60 -23.67 -16.41
C THR A 183 -12.06 -24.28 -17.69
N LYS A 184 -11.71 -25.58 -17.69
CA LYS A 184 -11.32 -26.31 -18.91
C LYS A 184 -12.41 -26.26 -19.98
N ARG A 185 -13.67 -26.44 -19.57
CA ARG A 185 -14.83 -26.34 -20.48
C ARG A 185 -15.00 -24.93 -21.04
N LEU A 186 -14.86 -23.89 -20.22
CA LEU A 186 -14.92 -22.48 -20.64
C LEU A 186 -13.80 -22.15 -21.64
N ARG A 187 -12.56 -22.57 -21.37
CA ARG A 187 -11.40 -22.37 -22.26
C ARG A 187 -11.57 -23.06 -23.60
N ALA A 188 -12.04 -24.31 -23.59
CA ALA A 188 -12.21 -25.10 -24.80
C ALA A 188 -13.36 -24.58 -25.68
N SER A 189 -14.50 -24.23 -25.05
CA SER A 189 -15.71 -23.82 -25.80
C SER A 189 -15.71 -22.35 -26.17
N PHE A 190 -15.11 -21.48 -25.34
CA PHE A 190 -15.23 -20.02 -25.47
C PHE A 190 -13.91 -19.28 -25.20
N PRO A 191 -12.81 -19.62 -25.91
CA PRO A 191 -11.48 -19.07 -25.63
C PRO A 191 -11.40 -17.54 -25.74
N SER A 192 -12.21 -16.95 -26.62
CA SER A 192 -12.21 -15.49 -26.88
C SER A 192 -13.30 -14.72 -26.12
N SER A 193 -14.10 -15.39 -25.28
CA SER A 193 -15.15 -14.74 -24.48
C SER A 193 -14.56 -13.79 -23.44
N ASP A 194 -15.31 -12.75 -23.07
CA ASP A 194 -14.89 -11.81 -22.04
C ASP A 194 -14.74 -12.50 -20.68
N GLN A 195 -15.58 -13.48 -20.39
CA GLN A 195 -15.51 -14.33 -19.20
C GLN A 195 -14.19 -15.09 -19.16
N ALA A 196 -13.80 -15.76 -20.26
CA ALA A 196 -12.53 -16.48 -20.33
C ALA A 196 -11.33 -15.53 -20.23
N LYS A 197 -11.35 -14.39 -20.94
CA LYS A 197 -10.27 -13.38 -20.88
C LYS A 197 -10.05 -12.83 -19.48
N LYS A 198 -11.13 -12.60 -18.72
CA LYS A 198 -11.06 -12.12 -17.33
C LYS A 198 -10.59 -13.20 -16.36
N TRP A 199 -11.09 -14.43 -16.49
CA TRP A 199 -10.84 -15.51 -15.53
C TRP A 199 -9.50 -16.22 -15.75
N ASN A 200 -9.08 -16.44 -16.99
CA ASN A 200 -7.94 -17.30 -17.30
C ASN A 200 -6.62 -16.87 -16.64
N PRO A 201 -6.24 -15.58 -16.62
CA PRO A 201 -5.01 -15.15 -15.95
C PRO A 201 -5.00 -15.48 -14.46
N SER A 202 -6.12 -15.23 -13.77
CA SER A 202 -6.30 -15.57 -12.35
C SER A 202 -6.22 -17.08 -12.14
N TYR A 203 -6.84 -17.87 -13.02
CA TYR A 203 -6.80 -19.33 -12.93
C TYR A 203 -5.37 -19.90 -13.10
N ASP A 204 -4.59 -19.38 -14.05
CA ASP A 204 -3.22 -19.86 -14.27
C ASP A 204 -2.30 -19.55 -13.07
N GLN A 205 -2.54 -18.44 -12.37
CA GLN A 205 -1.85 -18.13 -11.12
C GLN A 205 -2.36 -19.00 -9.97
N LEU A 206 -3.67 -19.23 -9.90
CA LEU A 206 -4.32 -20.09 -8.90
C LEU A 206 -3.74 -21.50 -8.94
N LEU A 207 -3.51 -22.07 -10.14
CA LEU A 207 -2.88 -23.38 -10.30
C LEU A 207 -1.50 -23.48 -9.63
N LYS A 208 -0.70 -22.41 -9.66
CA LYS A 208 0.63 -22.38 -9.05
C LYS A 208 0.60 -22.37 -7.52
N ILE A 209 -0.48 -21.84 -6.94
CA ILE A 209 -0.63 -21.64 -5.50
C ILE A 209 -1.69 -22.55 -4.86
N LYS A 210 -2.33 -23.42 -5.65
CA LYS A 210 -3.41 -24.33 -5.21
C LYS A 210 -3.02 -25.18 -4.00
N ILE A 211 -1.81 -25.74 -3.98
CA ILE A 211 -1.33 -26.57 -2.87
C ILE A 211 -1.30 -25.76 -1.57
N ARG A 212 -0.74 -24.54 -1.61
CA ARG A 212 -0.70 -23.65 -0.45
C ARG A 212 -2.11 -23.28 0.04
N LEU A 213 -3.05 -23.00 -0.87
CA LEU A 213 -4.45 -22.74 -0.51
C LEU A 213 -5.09 -23.95 0.19
N ILE A 214 -4.85 -25.17 -0.29
CA ILE A 214 -5.34 -26.40 0.33
C ILE A 214 -4.77 -26.57 1.75
N ASP A 215 -3.49 -26.28 1.96
CA ASP A 215 -2.85 -26.35 3.29
C ASP A 215 -3.44 -25.32 4.27
N ILE A 216 -3.69 -24.10 3.78
CA ILE A 216 -4.34 -23.05 4.56
C ILE A 216 -5.78 -23.46 4.92
N ASP A 217 -6.55 -23.98 3.96
CA ASP A 217 -7.92 -24.47 4.18
C ASP A 217 -7.96 -25.61 5.20
N SER A 218 -7.01 -26.54 5.12
CA SER A 218 -6.83 -27.64 6.08
C SER A 218 -6.51 -27.10 7.48
N SER A 219 -5.69 -26.05 7.59
CA SER A 219 -5.35 -25.42 8.87
C SER A 219 -6.55 -24.69 9.49
N LEU A 220 -7.31 -23.99 8.67
CA LEU A 220 -8.52 -23.26 9.08
C LEU A 220 -9.63 -24.22 9.53
N SER A 221 -9.82 -25.36 8.86
CA SER A 221 -10.79 -26.37 9.29
C SER A 221 -10.46 -27.01 10.65
N LYS A 222 -9.19 -27.00 11.05
CA LYS A 222 -8.70 -27.44 12.36
C LYS A 222 -8.75 -26.35 13.44
N GLY A 223 -9.12 -25.11 13.10
CA GLY A 223 -9.18 -23.98 14.04
C GLY A 223 -7.82 -23.43 14.48
N LEU A 224 -6.72 -23.79 13.81
CA LEU A 224 -5.36 -23.36 14.18
C LEU A 224 -5.00 -22.01 13.56
N TYR A 225 -4.42 -21.09 14.37
CA TYR A 225 -3.88 -19.80 13.91
C TYR A 225 -4.84 -19.01 12.99
N MET A 226 -6.10 -18.93 13.39
CA MET A 226 -7.23 -18.55 12.52
C MET A 226 -7.02 -17.21 11.82
N VAL A 227 -6.58 -16.18 12.54
CA VAL A 227 -6.42 -14.82 11.98
C VAL A 227 -5.30 -14.74 10.93
N ASN A 228 -4.13 -15.35 11.19
CA ASN A 228 -2.99 -15.29 10.27
C ASN A 228 -3.30 -16.03 8.97
N HIS A 229 -3.86 -17.23 9.07
CA HIS A 229 -4.24 -18.02 7.90
C HIS A 229 -5.37 -17.36 7.10
N LEU A 230 -6.36 -16.76 7.77
CA LEU A 230 -7.40 -15.97 7.09
C LEU A 230 -6.81 -14.81 6.30
N LEU A 231 -5.91 -14.03 6.91
CA LEU A 231 -5.30 -12.89 6.23
C LEU A 231 -4.34 -13.31 5.12
N GLU A 232 -3.58 -14.39 5.31
CA GLU A 232 -2.76 -14.98 4.25
C GLU A 232 -3.61 -15.40 3.05
N ARG A 233 -4.72 -16.11 3.30
CA ARG A 233 -5.66 -16.52 2.26
C ARG A 233 -6.32 -15.31 1.59
N ALA A 234 -6.68 -14.29 2.37
CA ALA A 234 -7.24 -13.05 1.87
C ALA A 234 -6.29 -12.31 0.92
N TRP A 235 -5.00 -12.22 1.26
CA TRP A 235 -3.98 -11.64 0.39
C TRP A 235 -3.80 -12.43 -0.89
N ILE A 236 -3.80 -13.77 -0.81
CA ILE A 236 -3.74 -14.63 -2.00
C ILE A 236 -4.93 -14.32 -2.93
N PHE A 237 -6.16 -14.27 -2.41
CA PHE A 237 -7.32 -13.94 -3.23
C PHE A 237 -7.28 -12.52 -3.80
N ASN A 238 -6.77 -11.56 -3.03
CA ASN A 238 -6.55 -10.20 -3.50
C ASN A 238 -5.52 -10.14 -4.65
N GLU A 239 -4.45 -10.95 -4.62
CA GLU A 239 -3.49 -11.03 -5.73
C GLU A 239 -4.09 -11.70 -6.97
N LEU A 240 -5.00 -12.65 -6.78
CA LEU A 240 -5.75 -13.32 -7.85
C LEU A 240 -6.91 -12.52 -8.43
N PHE A 241 -7.14 -11.28 -7.97
CA PHE A 241 -8.31 -10.46 -8.35
C PHE A 241 -9.66 -11.10 -7.99
N ILE A 242 -9.69 -11.91 -6.93
CA ILE A 242 -10.89 -12.56 -6.40
C ILE A 242 -11.37 -11.78 -5.17
N ASP A 243 -11.78 -10.53 -5.42
CA ASP A 243 -11.99 -9.52 -4.38
C ASP A 243 -13.00 -9.93 -3.31
N GLN A 244 -14.09 -10.59 -3.71
CA GLN A 244 -15.13 -11.00 -2.77
C GLN A 244 -14.57 -11.94 -1.69
N LEU A 245 -13.80 -12.96 -2.09
CA LEU A 245 -13.25 -13.94 -1.14
C LEU A 245 -12.14 -13.34 -0.28
N ALA A 246 -11.39 -12.39 -0.84
CA ALA A 246 -10.39 -11.63 -0.09
C ALA A 246 -11.06 -10.82 1.03
N ILE A 247 -12.15 -10.12 0.71
CA ILE A 247 -12.90 -9.31 1.68
C ILE A 247 -13.52 -10.21 2.75
N GLU A 248 -14.21 -11.29 2.38
CA GLU A 248 -14.85 -12.21 3.34
C GLU A 248 -13.86 -12.78 4.36
N ASP A 249 -12.65 -13.18 3.93
CA ASP A 249 -11.64 -13.70 4.84
C ASP A 249 -11.05 -12.60 5.75
N ALA A 250 -10.84 -11.40 5.23
CA ALA A 250 -10.34 -10.27 6.00
C ALA A 250 -11.38 -9.73 7.01
N GLU A 251 -12.67 -9.76 6.67
CA GLU A 251 -13.77 -9.42 7.59
C GLU A 251 -13.87 -10.44 8.72
N ARG A 252 -13.81 -11.75 8.43
CA ARG A 252 -13.73 -12.78 9.48
C ARG A 252 -12.51 -12.59 10.39
N ALA A 253 -11.37 -12.23 9.82
CA ALA A 253 -10.18 -11.90 10.63
C ALA A 253 -10.45 -10.72 11.58
N LEU A 254 -11.20 -9.71 11.14
CA LEU A 254 -11.61 -8.57 11.95
C LEU A 254 -12.64 -8.95 13.02
N GLU A 255 -13.60 -9.83 12.72
CA GLU A 255 -14.56 -10.35 13.70
C GLU A 255 -13.85 -11.04 14.89
N ILE A 256 -12.77 -11.76 14.62
CA ILE A 256 -11.96 -12.42 15.66
C ILE A 256 -11.12 -11.41 16.45
N ARG A 257 -10.62 -10.36 15.81
CA ARG A 257 -9.76 -9.33 16.42
C ARG A 257 -10.22 -7.90 16.06
N PRO A 258 -11.36 -7.45 16.62
CA PRO A 258 -11.99 -6.18 16.24
C PRO A 258 -11.14 -4.95 16.61
N ASP A 259 -10.28 -5.06 17.62
CA ASP A 259 -9.42 -3.96 18.08
C ASP A 259 -8.05 -3.92 17.39
N SER A 260 -7.73 -4.90 16.54
CA SER A 260 -6.40 -5.00 15.95
C SER A 260 -6.24 -4.02 14.79
N LEU A 261 -5.39 -3.01 14.99
CA LEU A 261 -5.02 -2.06 13.96
C LEU A 261 -4.36 -2.78 12.78
N TRP A 262 -3.55 -3.81 13.03
CA TRP A 262 -2.93 -4.64 12.00
C TRP A 262 -3.97 -5.36 11.12
N VAL A 263 -5.07 -5.86 11.70
CA VAL A 263 -6.15 -6.49 10.93
C VAL A 263 -6.95 -5.45 10.15
N LYS A 264 -7.35 -4.34 10.80
CA LYS A 264 -8.06 -3.23 10.15
C LYS A 264 -7.29 -2.70 8.96
N TYR A 265 -5.98 -2.51 9.10
CA TYR A 265 -5.14 -1.99 8.02
C TYR A 265 -5.14 -2.93 6.81
N GLN A 266 -5.07 -4.24 7.02
CA GLN A 266 -5.09 -5.23 5.93
C GLN A 266 -6.45 -5.32 5.25
N LEU A 267 -7.55 -5.38 6.02
CA LEU A 267 -8.90 -5.35 5.45
C LEU A 267 -9.10 -4.08 4.61
N GLY A 268 -8.67 -2.93 5.13
CA GLY A 268 -8.83 -1.66 4.42
C GLY A 268 -8.03 -1.57 3.12
N ILE A 269 -6.81 -2.15 3.06
CA ILE A 269 -6.08 -2.29 1.79
C ILE A 269 -6.84 -3.19 0.81
N ILE A 270 -7.35 -4.33 1.27
CA ILE A 270 -8.10 -5.28 0.42
C ILE A 270 -9.36 -4.61 -0.15
N LEU A 271 -10.12 -3.89 0.69
CA LEU A 271 -11.27 -3.11 0.25
C LEU A 271 -10.86 -2.01 -0.74
N ALA A 272 -9.78 -1.28 -0.48
CA ALA A 272 -9.28 -0.25 -1.40
C ALA A 272 -8.89 -0.82 -2.76
N ASN A 273 -8.23 -1.98 -2.79
CA ASN A 273 -7.86 -2.71 -4.00
C ASN A 273 -9.08 -3.18 -4.81
N ALA A 274 -10.18 -3.49 -4.12
CA ALA A 274 -11.47 -3.83 -4.71
C ALA A 274 -12.28 -2.59 -5.17
N GLY A 275 -11.69 -1.39 -5.15
CA GLY A 275 -12.36 -0.14 -5.54
C GLY A 275 -13.24 0.48 -4.45
N LYS A 276 -13.18 -0.05 -3.22
CA LYS A 276 -14.00 0.37 -2.07
C LYS A 276 -13.23 1.23 -1.07
N ALA A 277 -12.27 2.03 -1.52
CA ALA A 277 -11.38 2.79 -0.62
C ALA A 277 -12.12 3.77 0.31
N LYS A 278 -13.22 4.38 -0.18
CA LYS A 278 -14.06 5.28 0.63
C LYS A 278 -14.81 4.51 1.72
N GLU A 279 -15.50 3.43 1.34
CA GLU A 279 -16.21 2.52 2.26
C GLU A 279 -15.26 1.98 3.34
N ALA A 280 -14.07 1.55 2.95
CA ALA A 280 -13.02 1.12 3.88
C ALA A 280 -12.63 2.22 4.86
N SER A 281 -12.50 3.46 4.39
CA SER A 281 -12.08 4.58 5.22
C SER A 281 -13.17 4.95 6.23
N ASP A 282 -14.42 5.01 5.77
CA ASP A 282 -15.59 5.32 6.60
C ASP A 282 -15.84 4.24 7.66
N GLN A 283 -15.70 2.96 7.28
CA GLN A 283 -15.92 1.82 8.18
C GLN A 283 -14.80 1.64 9.23
N LEU A 284 -13.55 1.85 8.84
CA LEU A 284 -12.39 1.49 9.66
C LEU A 284 -11.76 2.69 10.37
N GLY A 285 -12.15 3.92 10.02
CA GLY A 285 -11.55 5.15 10.56
C GLY A 285 -10.10 5.34 10.14
N LEU A 286 -9.72 4.84 8.96
CA LEU A 286 -8.35 4.83 8.43
C LEU A 286 -8.32 5.43 7.03
N ASN A 287 -7.21 6.01 6.61
CA ASN A 287 -7.08 6.61 5.28
C ASN A 287 -6.48 5.63 4.27
N PHE A 288 -7.24 5.22 3.25
CA PHE A 288 -6.75 4.30 2.21
C PHE A 288 -6.70 4.88 0.79
N TRP A 289 -6.86 6.19 0.62
CA TRP A 289 -6.95 6.83 -0.70
C TRP A 289 -5.76 6.51 -1.61
N ARG A 290 -4.56 6.39 -1.04
CA ARG A 290 -3.32 6.08 -1.77
C ARG A 290 -3.26 4.67 -2.36
N TYR A 291 -4.14 3.77 -1.92
CA TYR A 291 -4.21 2.38 -2.38
C TYR A 291 -5.33 2.12 -3.38
N SER A 292 -6.19 3.11 -3.63
CA SER A 292 -7.34 3.00 -4.54
C SER A 292 -6.98 2.68 -6.01
N TYR A 293 -5.70 2.74 -6.39
CA TYR A 293 -5.24 2.55 -7.76
C TYR A 293 -4.11 1.52 -7.86
N LYS A 294 -4.20 0.60 -8.85
CA LYS A 294 -3.17 -0.41 -9.20
C LYS A 294 -2.82 -1.42 -8.09
N ARG A 295 -3.76 -1.78 -7.21
CA ARG A 295 -3.56 -2.75 -6.10
C ARG A 295 -2.29 -2.48 -5.28
N LYS A 296 -2.01 -1.22 -4.95
CA LYS A 296 -0.83 -0.83 -4.17
C LYS A 296 -0.95 -1.29 -2.71
N ASN A 297 0.18 -1.52 -2.06
CA ASN A 297 0.24 -1.86 -0.64
C ASN A 297 1.53 -1.27 0.00
N PRO A 298 1.63 -1.16 1.33
CA PRO A 298 2.80 -0.60 2.02
C PRO A 298 3.99 -1.57 2.11
N GLY A 299 3.83 -2.80 1.62
CA GLY A 299 4.82 -3.87 1.72
C GLY A 299 4.71 -4.69 3.01
N GLN A 300 5.27 -5.90 2.95
CA GLN A 300 5.24 -6.87 4.05
C GLN A 300 6.04 -6.42 5.29
N GLN A 301 7.12 -5.65 5.09
CA GLN A 301 7.91 -5.12 6.20
C GLN A 301 7.08 -4.19 7.09
N PHE A 302 6.26 -3.31 6.48
CA PHE A 302 5.34 -2.44 7.22
C PHE A 302 4.33 -3.26 8.04
N LEU A 303 3.64 -4.22 7.40
CA LEU A 303 2.61 -5.03 8.07
C LEU A 303 3.18 -5.87 9.22
N THR A 304 4.36 -6.46 9.02
CA THR A 304 5.06 -7.24 10.05
C THR A 304 5.43 -6.37 11.23
N LYS A 305 6.00 -5.19 10.95
CA LYS A 305 6.39 -4.24 11.99
C LYS A 305 5.18 -3.67 12.74
N LEU A 306 4.08 -3.38 12.05
CA LEU A 306 2.82 -2.95 12.67
C LEU A 306 2.28 -4.00 13.65
N ASN A 307 2.25 -5.28 13.25
CA ASN A 307 1.81 -6.38 14.12
C ASN A 307 2.71 -6.51 15.35
N HIS A 308 4.02 -6.40 15.16
CA HIS A 308 4.98 -6.45 16.26
C HIS A 308 4.78 -5.28 17.24
N LEU A 309 4.72 -4.05 16.74
CA LEU A 309 4.49 -2.86 17.57
C LEU A 309 3.15 -2.91 18.30
N GLU A 310 2.09 -3.39 17.66
CA GLU A 310 0.79 -3.57 18.31
C GLU A 310 0.89 -4.49 19.54
N LYS A 311 1.59 -5.62 19.42
CA LYS A 311 1.85 -6.53 20.55
C LYS A 311 2.69 -5.86 21.63
N THR A 312 3.81 -5.24 21.25
CA THR A 312 4.71 -4.55 22.19
C THR A 312 4.01 -3.42 22.95
N ILE A 313 3.15 -2.64 22.29
CA ILE A 313 2.37 -1.57 22.90
C ILE A 313 1.32 -2.15 23.85
N LYS A 314 0.68 -3.27 23.49
CA LYS A 314 -0.28 -3.95 24.37
C LYS A 314 0.38 -4.51 25.62
N GLU A 315 1.60 -5.04 25.51
CA GLU A 315 2.34 -5.64 26.61
C GLU A 315 3.02 -4.61 27.52
N LYS A 316 3.68 -3.60 26.93
CA LYS A 316 4.54 -2.65 27.67
C LYS A 316 4.03 -1.21 27.61
N GLY A 317 3.46 -0.80 26.48
CA GLY A 317 2.92 0.55 26.27
C GLY A 317 3.93 1.67 26.48
N THR A 318 5.20 1.48 26.07
CA THR A 318 6.27 2.46 26.27
C THR A 318 6.17 3.63 25.28
N ALA A 319 6.74 4.78 25.65
CA ALA A 319 6.74 5.97 24.80
C ALA A 319 7.51 5.74 23.49
N GLU A 320 8.56 4.92 23.50
CA GLU A 320 9.36 4.57 22.33
C GLU A 320 8.53 3.78 21.32
N ALA A 321 7.84 2.72 21.78
CA ALA A 321 7.03 1.87 20.90
C ALA A 321 5.85 2.65 20.29
N LEU A 322 5.20 3.52 21.08
CA LEU A 322 4.14 4.41 20.61
C LEU A 322 4.66 5.43 19.59
N THR A 323 5.82 6.04 19.85
CA THR A 323 6.45 7.00 18.93
C THR A 323 6.86 6.33 17.63
N GLU A 324 7.40 5.12 17.68
CA GLU A 324 7.78 4.35 16.51
C GLU A 324 6.56 4.00 15.64
N ARG A 325 5.45 3.58 16.27
CA ARG A 325 4.19 3.34 15.55
C ARG A 325 3.63 4.63 14.96
N ALA A 326 3.72 5.75 15.68
CA ALA A 326 3.28 7.05 15.19
C ALA A 326 4.05 7.51 13.94
N ASP A 327 5.38 7.38 13.91
CA ASP A 327 6.20 7.72 12.73
C ASP A 327 5.79 6.90 11.52
N MET A 328 5.61 5.59 11.71
CA MET A 328 5.12 4.71 10.67
C MET A 328 3.75 5.16 10.15
N LEU A 329 2.78 5.34 11.05
CA LEU A 329 1.42 5.76 10.70
C LEU A 329 1.38 7.10 9.97
N TYR A 330 2.20 8.07 10.41
CA TYR A 330 2.30 9.37 9.78
C TYR A 330 2.81 9.29 8.34
N ARG A 331 3.88 8.51 8.08
CA ARG A 331 4.37 8.25 6.71
C ARG A 331 3.31 7.58 5.83
N GLU A 332 2.42 6.81 6.46
CA GLU A 332 1.30 6.18 5.79
C GLU A 332 0.04 7.05 5.65
N GLY A 333 0.14 8.34 5.98
CA GLY A 333 -0.96 9.30 5.88
C GLY A 333 -2.04 9.14 6.96
N GLN A 334 -1.80 8.31 7.98
CA GLN A 334 -2.68 8.11 9.14
C GLN A 334 -2.41 9.18 10.21
N THR A 335 -2.48 10.45 9.82
CA THR A 335 -2.01 11.58 10.64
C THR A 335 -2.69 11.65 12.00
N ASP A 336 -4.00 11.45 12.06
CA ASP A 336 -4.75 11.58 13.33
C ASP A 336 -4.43 10.44 14.30
N LEU A 337 -4.22 9.22 13.80
CA LEU A 337 -3.75 8.11 14.63
C LEU A 337 -2.31 8.31 15.10
N ALA A 338 -1.43 8.84 14.24
CA ALA A 338 -0.08 9.17 14.65
C ALA A 338 -0.07 10.21 15.79
N ILE A 339 -0.93 11.23 15.70
CA ILE A 339 -1.11 12.23 16.78
C ILE A 339 -1.62 11.57 18.06
N ALA A 340 -2.60 10.68 17.97
CA ALA A 340 -3.14 9.97 19.14
C ALA A 340 -2.05 9.12 19.83
N ASP A 341 -1.24 8.39 19.06
CA ASP A 341 -0.11 7.62 19.58
C ASP A 341 0.93 8.52 20.26
N LEU A 342 1.24 9.69 19.68
CA LEU A 342 2.17 10.65 20.27
C LEU A 342 1.65 11.26 21.56
N GLN A 343 0.35 11.55 21.63
CA GLN A 343 -0.28 12.00 22.87
C GLN A 343 -0.21 10.93 23.95
N MET A 344 -0.46 9.66 23.60
CA MET A 344 -0.25 8.55 24.54
C MET A 344 1.21 8.43 24.96
N ALA A 345 2.16 8.59 24.04
CA ALA A 345 3.59 8.54 24.33
C ALA A 345 4.00 9.65 25.31
N MET A 346 3.55 10.89 25.08
CA MET A 346 3.78 12.03 25.97
C MET A 346 3.05 11.90 27.32
N ASN A 347 1.93 11.18 27.40
CA ASN A 347 1.30 10.87 28.68
C ASN A 347 2.11 9.84 29.49
N LYS A 348 2.78 8.91 28.79
CA LYS A 348 3.61 7.86 29.41
C LYS A 348 4.97 8.38 29.85
N ASN A 349 5.64 9.12 28.98
CA ASN A 349 6.87 9.83 29.27
C ASN A 349 6.75 11.25 28.72
N PRO A 350 6.36 12.21 29.58
CA PRO A 350 6.18 13.59 29.18
C PRO A 350 7.45 14.23 28.58
N ASP A 351 8.62 13.72 28.94
CA ASP A 351 9.92 14.27 28.55
C ASP A 351 10.56 13.46 27.40
N HIS A 352 9.78 12.58 26.77
CA HIS A 352 10.24 11.80 25.63
C HIS A 352 10.38 12.69 24.38
N ILE A 353 11.60 13.17 24.19
CA ILE A 353 11.99 14.09 23.12
C ILE A 353 11.61 13.61 21.70
N PRO A 354 11.80 12.34 21.30
CA PRO A 354 11.39 11.88 19.98
C PRO A 354 9.88 12.08 19.73
N SER A 355 9.02 11.82 20.73
CA SER A 355 7.58 12.09 20.58
C SER A 355 7.27 13.57 20.49
N LEU A 356 7.92 14.41 21.29
CA LEU A 356 7.70 15.87 21.26
C LEU A 356 8.09 16.46 19.91
N LEU A 357 9.25 16.07 19.36
CA LEU A 357 9.72 16.52 18.05
C LEU A 357 8.79 16.06 16.93
N LEU A 358 8.41 14.78 16.91
CA LEU A 358 7.51 14.26 15.89
C LEU A 358 6.14 14.92 15.99
N PHE A 359 5.60 15.10 17.19
CA PHE A 359 4.34 15.80 17.43
C PHE A 359 4.41 17.25 16.91
N ALA A 360 5.46 18.00 17.27
CA ALA A 360 5.65 19.37 16.79
C ALA A 360 5.70 19.44 15.25
N ASN A 361 6.44 18.54 14.60
CA ASN A 361 6.52 18.48 13.14
C ASN A 361 5.15 18.26 12.48
N ILE A 362 4.37 17.32 13.01
CA ILE A 362 3.03 17.03 12.49
C ILE A 362 2.11 18.23 12.69
N GLN A 363 2.14 18.87 13.87
CA GLN A 363 1.29 20.03 14.16
C GLN A 363 1.65 21.25 13.31
N ILE A 364 2.93 21.49 13.01
CA ILE A 364 3.37 22.50 12.04
C ILE A 364 2.73 22.22 10.68
N GLY A 365 2.81 20.98 10.19
CA GLY A 365 2.19 20.57 8.92
C GLY A 365 0.67 20.75 8.89
N LYS A 366 0.00 20.61 10.05
CA LYS A 366 -1.45 20.86 10.20
C LYS A 366 -1.82 22.33 10.48
N SER A 367 -0.86 23.26 10.45
CA SER A 367 -1.05 24.67 10.83
C SER A 367 -1.57 24.86 12.28
N LYS A 368 -1.33 23.89 13.16
CA LYS A 368 -1.66 23.94 14.60
C LYS A 368 -0.47 24.50 15.39
N THR A 369 -0.20 25.78 15.14
CA THR A 369 1.05 26.43 15.55
C THR A 369 1.24 26.52 17.07
N LYS A 370 0.16 26.71 17.85
CA LYS A 370 0.23 26.74 19.33
C LYS A 370 0.67 25.42 19.95
N ASP A 371 0.17 24.29 19.43
CA ASP A 371 0.53 22.97 19.96
C ASP A 371 1.98 22.60 19.59
N ALA A 372 2.40 22.97 18.38
CA ALA A 372 3.79 22.86 17.97
C ALA A 372 4.73 23.70 18.86
N GLN A 373 4.39 24.97 19.09
CA GLN A 373 5.18 25.87 19.93
C GLN A 373 5.34 25.34 21.36
N ARG A 374 4.26 24.84 21.98
CA ARG A 374 4.33 24.23 23.32
C ARG A 374 5.27 23.03 23.37
N ALA A 375 5.19 22.14 22.39
CA ALA A 375 6.05 20.96 22.31
C ALA A 375 7.53 21.35 22.10
N LEU A 376 7.81 22.33 21.23
CA LEU A 376 9.16 22.84 21.01
C LEU A 376 9.72 23.51 22.25
N GLN A 377 8.94 24.39 22.91
CA GLN A 377 9.37 25.04 24.15
C GLN A 377 9.68 24.03 25.25
N ARG A 378 8.91 22.94 25.32
CA ARG A 378 9.17 21.86 26.27
C ARG A 378 10.54 21.21 26.03
N ILE A 379 10.89 20.92 24.78
CA ILE A 379 12.22 20.42 24.40
C ILE A 379 13.30 21.41 24.85
N LEU A 380 13.09 22.71 24.62
CA LEU A 380 14.03 23.76 25.05
C LEU A 380 14.15 23.89 26.58
N ASN A 381 13.17 23.47 27.36
CA ASN A 381 13.28 23.54 28.82
C ASN A 381 13.99 22.31 29.40
N GLN A 382 14.20 21.26 28.60
CA GLN A 382 14.69 19.95 29.03
C GLN A 382 16.08 19.63 28.51
N GLU A 383 16.36 20.00 27.26
CA GLU A 383 17.59 19.64 26.58
C GLU A 383 18.72 20.62 26.89
N SER A 384 19.90 20.06 27.18
CA SER A 384 21.13 20.83 27.28
C SER A 384 21.54 21.42 25.93
N ASP A 385 22.42 22.42 25.98
CA ASP A 385 23.06 22.95 24.78
C ASP A 385 23.88 21.85 24.08
N PRO A 386 23.97 21.86 22.74
CA PRO A 386 24.84 20.96 22.01
C PRO A 386 26.30 21.24 22.38
N VAL A 387 27.13 20.20 22.32
CA VAL A 387 28.51 20.25 22.82
C VAL A 387 29.47 20.00 21.68
N THR A 388 30.42 20.91 21.46
CA THR A 388 31.55 20.63 20.56
C THR A 388 32.67 19.91 21.29
N TYR A 389 33.04 18.75 20.77
CA TYR A 389 34.14 17.93 21.28
C TYR A 389 35.43 18.14 20.49
N ILE A 390 35.34 18.44 19.18
CA ILE A 390 36.48 18.68 18.29
C ILE A 390 36.12 19.83 17.35
N SER A 391 37.05 20.76 17.15
CA SER A 391 36.96 21.84 16.16
C SER A 391 38.15 21.87 15.21
N SER A 392 38.05 22.73 14.19
CA SER A 392 39.21 23.07 13.35
C SER A 392 40.38 23.53 14.21
N GLY A 393 41.60 23.09 13.89
CA GLY A 393 42.79 23.34 14.70
C GLY A 393 42.95 22.40 15.91
N HIS A 394 42.08 21.40 16.10
CA HIS A 394 42.21 20.45 17.20
C HIS A 394 43.52 19.67 17.10
N ARG A 395 44.11 19.32 18.26
CA ARG A 395 45.37 18.59 18.30
C ARG A 395 45.16 17.10 18.05
N TRP A 396 45.89 16.58 17.07
CA TRP A 396 45.96 15.17 16.72
C TRP A 396 47.35 14.63 16.96
N LYS A 397 47.44 13.43 17.51
CA LYS A 397 48.64 12.60 17.36
C LYS A 397 48.67 12.06 15.94
N TYR A 398 49.84 11.99 15.33
CA TYR A 398 49.96 11.53 13.95
C TYR A 398 51.15 10.60 13.76
N LEU A 399 51.06 9.76 12.73
CA LEU A 399 52.16 8.91 12.27
C LEU A 399 52.21 8.91 10.75
N ASP A 400 53.33 9.39 10.22
CA ASP A 400 53.57 9.69 8.80
C ASP A 400 54.83 8.99 8.26
N ASN A 401 55.30 7.95 8.95
CA ASN A 401 56.56 7.26 8.65
C ASN A 401 56.41 6.06 7.70
N GLY A 402 55.22 5.87 7.10
CA GLY A 402 54.93 4.78 6.17
C GLY A 402 54.88 3.38 6.80
N SER A 403 54.93 3.25 8.12
CA SER A 403 54.87 1.95 8.80
C SER A 403 53.46 1.36 8.85
N ASN A 404 53.37 0.03 8.88
CA ASN A 404 52.10 -0.68 9.04
C ASN A 404 51.69 -0.71 10.52
N GLN A 405 50.56 -0.05 10.85
CA GLN A 405 50.03 -0.04 12.22
C GLN A 405 49.04 -1.18 12.51
N GLY A 406 48.70 -1.99 11.49
CA GLY A 406 47.70 -3.05 11.62
C GLY A 406 46.33 -2.50 12.04
N ILE A 407 45.66 -3.19 12.96
CA ILE A 407 44.33 -2.78 13.47
C ILE A 407 44.35 -2.31 14.92
N ALA A 408 45.41 -2.60 15.68
CA ALA A 408 45.48 -2.33 17.12
C ALA A 408 45.39 -0.82 17.43
N TRP A 409 46.03 0.00 16.60
CA TRP A 409 46.02 1.46 16.68
C TRP A 409 44.62 2.09 16.53
N ARG A 410 43.58 1.33 16.19
CA ARG A 410 42.21 1.85 16.11
C ARG A 410 41.50 1.80 17.46
N THR A 411 42.03 1.02 18.40
CA THR A 411 41.38 0.68 19.68
C THR A 411 41.76 1.66 20.79
N LYS A 412 40.98 1.64 21.88
CA LYS A 412 41.17 2.55 23.01
C LYS A 412 42.51 2.37 23.74
N ASP A 413 42.97 1.12 23.86
CA ASP A 413 44.11 0.75 24.71
C ASP A 413 45.47 0.80 23.99
N PHE A 414 45.50 1.26 22.73
CA PHE A 414 46.75 1.42 22.01
C PHE A 414 47.59 2.57 22.59
N ASP A 415 48.86 2.27 22.88
CA ASP A 415 49.83 3.27 23.32
C ASP A 415 50.39 4.05 22.13
N ASP A 416 49.91 5.28 21.98
CA ASP A 416 50.38 6.26 20.99
C ASP A 416 51.29 7.33 21.62
N SER A 417 51.90 7.08 22.79
CA SER A 417 52.76 8.04 23.49
C SER A 417 53.96 8.50 22.66
N ALA A 418 54.48 7.62 21.80
CA ALA A 418 55.60 7.92 20.89
C ALA A 418 55.18 8.70 19.62
N TRP A 419 53.87 8.89 19.36
CA TRP A 419 53.42 9.60 18.17
C TRP A 419 53.55 11.12 18.38
N PRO A 420 54.16 11.86 17.45
CA PRO A 420 54.15 13.33 17.50
C PRO A 420 52.72 13.89 17.48
N SER A 421 52.55 15.13 17.96
CA SER A 421 51.23 15.79 18.01
C SER A 421 51.24 17.21 17.51
N GLY A 422 50.15 17.64 16.88
CA GLY A 422 49.95 19.02 16.44
C GLY A 422 48.54 19.32 15.92
N PRO A 423 48.18 20.60 15.73
CA PRO A 423 46.83 21.05 15.36
C PRO A 423 46.53 20.84 13.86
N SER A 424 45.35 20.32 13.47
CA SER A 424 44.87 20.25 12.06
C SER A 424 44.88 21.63 11.37
N GLN A 425 45.04 21.85 10.05
CA GLN A 425 44.92 21.04 8.81
C GLN A 425 46.26 20.47 8.32
N LEU A 426 46.57 19.20 8.63
CA LEU A 426 47.95 18.71 8.53
C LEU A 426 48.41 18.28 7.12
N GLY A 427 49.49 18.93 6.63
CA GLY A 427 50.36 18.63 5.46
C GLY A 427 50.19 19.50 4.18
N TYR A 428 51.09 19.38 3.19
CA TYR A 428 51.62 20.49 2.36
C TYR A 428 50.75 21.12 1.24
N GLY A 429 50.70 22.46 1.14
CA GLY A 429 50.16 23.18 -0.02
C GLY A 429 49.96 24.69 0.19
N THR A 430 49.14 25.33 -0.65
CA THR A 430 48.56 26.69 -0.46
C THR A 430 47.10 26.57 0.01
N ASP A 431 46.42 27.67 0.37
CA ASP A 431 45.03 27.64 0.89
C ASP A 431 44.85 26.84 2.21
N ASP A 432 45.62 27.22 3.22
CA ASP A 432 45.63 26.69 4.61
C ASP A 432 46.14 25.24 4.78
N GLU A 433 46.62 24.58 3.73
CA GLU A 433 47.28 23.27 3.82
C GLU A 433 48.63 23.37 4.54
N GLY A 434 48.78 22.62 5.64
CA GLY A 434 49.97 22.67 6.47
C GLY A 434 49.97 23.84 7.44
N SER A 435 48.86 24.60 7.50
CA SER A 435 48.61 25.55 8.58
C SER A 435 48.46 24.75 9.89
N GLY A 436 49.51 24.72 10.70
CA GLY A 436 49.54 24.02 11.98
C GLY A 436 50.70 23.03 12.11
N THR A 437 50.63 21.87 11.45
CA THR A 437 51.71 20.86 11.50
C THR A 437 52.12 20.37 10.11
N THR A 438 53.43 20.31 9.91
CA THR A 438 54.04 19.78 8.69
C THR A 438 54.25 18.27 8.82
N LEU A 439 53.54 17.49 8.00
CA LEU A 439 53.72 16.04 7.90
C LEU A 439 54.92 15.69 7.03
N ARG A 440 55.52 14.53 7.23
CA ARG A 440 56.55 13.96 6.34
C ARG A 440 55.89 13.06 5.31
N PHE A 441 56.59 12.84 4.20
CA PHE A 441 56.10 12.00 3.10
C PHE A 441 57.01 10.83 2.76
N GLY A 442 58.06 10.61 3.56
CA GLY A 442 59.11 9.65 3.27
C GLY A 442 60.30 10.27 2.53
N PRO A 443 61.28 9.45 2.11
CA PRO A 443 62.54 9.93 1.55
C PRO A 443 62.44 10.46 0.12
N ASP A 444 61.36 10.15 -0.60
CA ASP A 444 61.20 10.44 -2.04
C ASP A 444 59.89 11.21 -2.29
N SER A 445 59.98 12.42 -2.82
CA SER A 445 58.83 13.27 -3.14
C SER A 445 58.01 12.78 -4.33
N SER A 446 58.57 11.88 -5.17
CA SER A 446 57.87 11.24 -6.28
C SER A 446 57.20 9.90 -5.90
N SER A 447 57.54 9.38 -4.72
CA SER A 447 57.05 8.10 -4.18
C SER A 447 56.75 8.22 -2.69
N LYS A 448 55.82 9.12 -2.37
CA LYS A 448 55.37 9.41 -1.01
C LYS A 448 54.62 8.22 -0.41
N TYR A 449 54.66 8.11 0.92
CA TYR A 449 53.90 7.09 1.64
C TYR A 449 52.39 7.25 1.38
N PRO A 450 51.67 6.16 1.02
CA PRO A 450 50.24 6.28 0.70
C PRO A 450 49.38 6.68 1.89
N THR A 451 49.74 6.26 3.11
CA THR A 451 48.88 6.38 4.30
C THR A 451 49.52 7.26 5.37
N THR A 452 48.70 8.15 5.94
CA THR A 452 49.01 8.85 7.20
C THR A 452 47.94 8.53 8.25
N TYR A 453 48.38 8.26 9.48
CA TYR A 453 47.50 7.95 10.60
C TYR A 453 47.34 9.13 11.54
N PHE A 454 46.14 9.32 12.08
CA PHE A 454 45.83 10.32 13.10
C PHE A 454 45.05 9.68 14.25
N ARG A 455 45.32 10.12 15.48
CA ARG A 455 44.58 9.71 16.69
C ARG A 455 44.32 10.89 17.60
N THR A 456 43.12 10.91 18.17
CA THR A 456 42.77 11.80 19.29
C THR A 456 41.76 11.12 20.20
N SER A 457 41.49 11.72 21.35
CA SER A 457 40.46 11.22 22.27
C SER A 457 39.56 12.35 22.74
N VAL A 458 38.29 12.02 22.98
CA VAL A 458 37.28 12.94 23.49
C VAL A 458 36.57 12.31 24.68
N LYS A 459 36.26 13.12 25.69
CA LYS A 459 35.52 12.66 26.87
C LYS A 459 34.04 13.02 26.72
N ILE A 460 33.20 12.01 26.52
CA ILE A 460 31.75 12.15 26.38
C ILE A 460 31.12 11.50 27.61
N LEU A 461 30.66 12.33 28.56
CA LEU A 461 30.18 11.84 29.85
C LEU A 461 28.89 11.01 29.72
N ASP A 462 27.99 11.42 28.83
CA ASP A 462 26.77 10.69 28.53
C ASP A 462 26.37 10.89 27.06
N PRO A 463 26.68 9.93 26.17
CA PRO A 463 26.28 9.99 24.77
C PRO A 463 24.77 10.01 24.55
N SER A 464 23.97 9.54 25.53
CA SER A 464 22.51 9.44 25.40
C SER A 464 21.81 10.80 25.42
N LEU A 465 22.49 11.84 25.91
CA LEU A 465 22.02 13.23 25.87
C LEU A 465 21.96 13.80 24.45
N PHE A 466 22.60 13.15 23.47
CA PHE A 466 22.67 13.63 22.10
C PHE A 466 21.79 12.78 21.18
N SER A 467 20.95 13.46 20.39
CA SER A 467 20.14 12.84 19.34
C SER A 467 20.99 12.20 18.24
N ASN A 468 22.14 12.82 17.94
CA ASN A 468 23.15 12.36 17.01
C ASN A 468 24.44 13.15 17.24
N PHE A 469 25.55 12.67 16.68
CA PHE A 469 26.79 13.42 16.56
C PHE A 469 26.97 13.84 15.12
N LEU A 470 27.09 15.15 14.88
CA LEU A 470 27.48 15.69 13.59
C LEU A 470 29.00 15.62 13.47
N PHE A 471 29.43 14.85 12.48
CA PHE A 471 30.80 14.73 12.06
C PHE A 471 30.98 15.59 10.80
N ARG A 472 31.87 16.58 10.83
CA ARG A 472 32.26 17.31 9.62
C ARG A 472 33.73 17.06 9.38
N VAL A 473 34.11 16.65 8.18
CA VAL A 473 35.50 16.31 7.88
C VAL A 473 35.93 16.95 6.57
N LYS A 474 37.14 17.51 6.57
CA LYS A 474 37.93 17.78 5.37
C LYS A 474 38.98 16.70 5.27
N TYR A 475 39.13 16.11 4.10
CA TYR A 475 40.13 15.09 3.88
C TYR A 475 40.59 15.13 2.43
N ASP A 476 41.83 14.70 2.24
CA ASP A 476 42.42 14.51 0.93
C ASP A 476 42.28 13.06 0.45
N ASP A 477 41.95 12.91 -0.83
CA ASP A 477 41.79 11.68 -1.58
C ASP A 477 40.90 10.61 -0.88
N GLY A 478 41.44 9.81 0.04
CA GLY A 478 40.73 8.73 0.74
C GLY A 478 40.77 8.84 2.27
N ILE A 479 39.69 8.44 2.95
CA ILE A 479 39.61 8.44 4.42
C ILE A 479 38.93 7.18 4.97
N ALA A 480 39.44 6.67 6.09
CA ALA A 480 38.66 5.84 7.00
C ALA A 480 38.79 6.31 8.45
N VAL A 481 37.65 6.33 9.16
CA VAL A 481 37.54 6.75 10.56
C VAL A 481 37.02 5.60 11.40
N TYR A 482 37.65 5.39 12.55
CA TYR A 482 37.29 4.40 13.54
C TYR A 482 37.01 5.08 14.88
N ILE A 483 35.93 4.68 15.53
CA ILE A 483 35.56 5.12 16.87
C ILE A 483 35.62 3.89 17.79
N ASN A 484 36.50 3.94 18.79
CA ASN A 484 36.76 2.80 19.69
C ASN A 484 37.00 1.48 18.95
N GLY A 485 37.74 1.52 17.84
CA GLY A 485 38.05 0.36 17.00
C GLY A 485 36.98 -0.04 15.97
N LYS A 486 35.76 0.51 16.05
CA LYS A 486 34.69 0.23 15.07
C LYS A 486 34.73 1.24 13.93
N GLN A 487 34.65 0.77 12.68
CA GLN A 487 34.63 1.65 11.51
C GLN A 487 33.34 2.48 11.51
N ALA A 488 33.49 3.80 11.48
CA ALA A 488 32.38 4.76 11.41
C ALA A 488 32.24 5.34 10.00
N ILE A 489 33.37 5.62 9.34
CA ILE A 489 33.42 6.25 8.02
C ILE A 489 34.46 5.52 7.17
N ARG A 490 34.15 5.27 5.89
CA ARG A 490 35.12 4.88 4.87
C ARG A 490 34.66 5.47 3.54
N GLN A 491 35.44 6.39 2.99
CA GLN A 491 35.12 7.09 1.75
C GLN A 491 36.31 7.02 0.80
N ASN A 492 36.01 6.82 -0.48
CA ASN A 492 37.00 6.76 -1.57
C ASN A 492 38.17 5.77 -1.34
N LEU A 493 37.89 4.67 -0.63
CA LEU A 493 38.85 3.60 -0.36
C LEU A 493 38.23 2.23 -0.50
N ALA A 494 39.00 1.28 -1.04
CA ALA A 494 38.59 -0.12 -1.14
C ALA A 494 38.27 -0.73 0.24
N LEU A 495 37.32 -1.66 0.29
CA LEU A 495 36.86 -2.31 1.54
C LEU A 495 37.97 -3.01 2.34
N LYS A 496 39.04 -3.43 1.67
CA LYS A 496 40.21 -4.11 2.28
C LYS A 496 41.52 -3.37 1.99
N ALA A 497 41.47 -2.04 1.84
CA ALA A 497 42.67 -1.24 1.63
C ALA A 497 43.69 -1.51 2.75
N SER A 498 44.92 -1.86 2.35
CA SER A 498 46.08 -1.90 3.23
C SER A 498 46.71 -0.51 3.35
N PHE A 499 47.67 -0.33 4.26
CA PHE A 499 48.43 0.92 4.37
C PHE A 499 49.24 1.31 3.12
N THR A 500 49.43 0.38 2.17
CA THR A 500 50.08 0.62 0.88
C THR A 500 49.10 0.89 -0.26
N THR A 501 47.80 0.73 0.00
CA THR A 501 46.75 0.94 -1.01
C THR A 501 46.47 2.43 -1.14
N PHE A 502 46.52 2.96 -2.36
CA PHE A 502 46.11 4.34 -2.65
C PHE A 502 44.57 4.47 -2.68
N ALA A 503 44.07 5.70 -2.55
CA ALA A 503 42.65 6.04 -2.76
C ALA A 503 42.18 5.69 -4.17
N SER A 504 40.87 5.50 -4.34
CA SER A 504 40.30 5.07 -5.63
C SER A 504 40.29 6.17 -6.69
N SER A 505 40.27 7.44 -6.29
CA SER A 505 40.37 8.61 -7.16
C SER A 505 40.84 9.83 -6.37
N THR A 506 41.02 10.98 -7.03
CA THR A 506 41.16 12.27 -6.33
C THR A 506 39.82 12.89 -5.91
N VAL A 507 39.82 13.85 -4.97
CA VAL A 507 38.60 14.51 -4.46
C VAL A 507 38.62 16.01 -4.75
N ARG A 508 38.02 16.44 -5.87
CA ARG A 508 38.07 17.86 -6.35
C ARG A 508 37.66 18.96 -5.33
N ASN A 509 36.96 18.62 -4.25
CA ASN A 509 36.50 19.54 -3.21
C ASN A 509 37.11 19.16 -1.83
N GLU A 510 38.42 19.04 -1.75
CA GLU A 510 39.14 18.71 -0.50
C GLU A 510 38.94 19.76 0.61
N SER A 511 38.78 21.02 0.23
CA SER A 511 38.55 22.18 1.12
C SER A 511 37.15 22.25 1.73
N ASP A 512 36.17 21.53 1.16
CA ASP A 512 34.77 21.59 1.59
C ASP A 512 34.52 20.63 2.76
N TRP A 513 33.72 21.11 3.72
CA TRP A 513 33.24 20.28 4.83
C TRP A 513 32.26 19.22 4.33
N LYS A 514 32.59 17.96 4.58
CA LYS A 514 31.72 16.81 4.30
C LYS A 514 31.04 16.39 5.59
N GLU A 515 29.71 16.38 5.60
CA GLU A 515 28.90 16.13 6.81
C GLU A 515 28.38 14.70 6.88
N ILE A 516 28.55 14.08 8.04
CA ILE A 516 28.11 12.72 8.33
C ILE A 516 27.46 12.72 9.71
N ARG A 517 26.26 12.16 9.83
CA ARG A 517 25.56 12.02 11.10
C ARG A 517 25.80 10.62 11.66
N LEU A 518 26.33 10.56 12.88
CA LEU A 518 26.54 9.31 13.60
C LEU A 518 25.49 9.17 14.71
N PRO A 519 24.90 7.98 14.90
CA PRO A 519 24.00 7.74 16.03
C PRO A 519 24.77 7.87 17.35
N SER A 520 24.09 8.21 18.44
CA SER A 520 24.71 8.28 19.77
C SER A 520 25.37 6.96 20.19
N SER A 521 24.82 5.83 19.72
CA SER A 521 25.37 4.48 19.92
C SER A 521 26.75 4.25 19.28
N SER A 522 27.24 5.18 18.45
CA SER A 522 28.62 5.15 17.95
C SER A 522 29.66 5.47 19.04
N PHE A 523 29.25 6.11 20.14
CA PHE A 523 30.11 6.49 21.26
C PHE A 523 29.72 5.74 22.54
N SER A 524 30.72 5.52 23.39
CA SER A 524 30.57 4.93 24.72
C SER A 524 30.64 6.01 25.80
N VAL A 525 30.10 5.73 26.98
CA VAL A 525 30.28 6.59 28.17
C VAL A 525 31.77 6.73 28.51
N GLY A 526 32.23 7.96 28.74
CA GLY A 526 33.59 8.30 29.10
C GLY A 526 34.50 8.63 27.92
N THR A 527 35.77 8.22 27.99
CA THR A 527 36.76 8.51 26.95
C THR A 527 36.55 7.62 25.72
N ASN A 528 36.39 8.27 24.57
CA ASN A 528 36.29 7.67 23.25
C ASN A 528 37.52 8.03 22.42
N VAL A 529 38.08 7.05 21.71
CA VAL A 529 39.21 7.25 20.80
C VAL A 529 38.69 7.35 19.38
N ILE A 530 39.18 8.37 18.66
CA ILE A 530 38.92 8.57 17.24
C ILE A 530 40.24 8.38 16.52
N ALA A 531 40.26 7.42 15.60
CA ALA A 531 41.42 7.01 14.83
C ALA A 531 41.10 7.18 13.34
N VAL A 532 42.00 7.82 12.58
CA VAL A 532 41.77 8.17 11.18
C VAL A 532 42.97 7.74 10.34
N GLU A 533 42.71 7.11 9.20
CA GLU A 533 43.71 6.86 8.15
C GLU A 533 43.33 7.68 6.92
N ILE A 534 44.27 8.50 6.44
CA ILE A 534 44.17 9.23 5.18
C ILE A 534 45.04 8.53 4.16
N HIS A 535 44.50 8.34 2.97
CA HIS A 535 45.17 7.67 1.86
C HIS A 535 45.24 8.60 0.67
N GLN A 536 46.44 8.87 0.17
CA GLN A 536 46.65 9.60 -1.07
C GLN A 536 46.22 8.74 -2.28
N SER A 537 45.93 9.37 -3.41
CA SER A 537 45.54 8.73 -4.67
C SER A 537 46.74 8.26 -5.49
N ARG A 538 47.92 8.84 -5.24
CA ARG A 538 49.19 8.49 -5.90
C ARG A 538 50.43 8.90 -5.10
N GLY A 539 51.55 8.26 -5.37
CA GLY A 539 52.84 8.53 -4.69
C GLY A 539 53.42 9.92 -4.97
N ALA A 540 53.06 10.55 -6.09
CA ALA A 540 53.50 11.92 -6.41
C ALA A 540 52.45 12.99 -6.05
N SER A 541 51.53 12.70 -5.12
CA SER A 541 50.52 13.69 -4.70
C SER A 541 51.19 14.97 -4.20
N SER A 542 50.62 16.13 -4.50
CA SER A 542 51.17 17.45 -4.13
C SER A 542 50.92 17.79 -2.66
N ASP A 543 49.83 17.27 -2.12
CA ASP A 543 49.12 17.77 -0.96
C ASP A 543 48.62 16.64 -0.05
N ILE A 544 48.18 17.04 1.15
CA ILE A 544 47.41 16.22 2.09
C ILE A 544 46.66 17.16 3.04
N ARG A 545 45.39 16.84 3.27
CA ARG A 545 44.51 17.62 4.14
C ARG A 545 43.76 16.70 5.09
N PHE A 546 43.70 17.10 6.36
CA PHE A 546 42.79 16.51 7.32
C PHE A 546 42.35 17.54 8.35
N ASP A 547 41.04 17.72 8.49
CA ASP A 547 40.44 18.54 9.53
C ASP A 547 39.08 18.00 9.94
N MET A 548 38.67 18.27 11.17
CA MET A 548 37.49 17.63 11.72
C MET A 548 36.74 18.50 12.71
N PHE A 549 35.41 18.44 12.65
CA PHE A 549 34.51 18.82 13.73
C PHE A 549 33.75 17.61 14.24
N LEU A 550 33.59 17.55 15.55
CA LEU A 550 32.68 16.62 16.22
C LEU A 550 31.78 17.41 17.16
N HIS A 551 30.49 17.43 16.84
CA HIS A 551 29.49 18.16 17.62
C HIS A 551 28.36 17.23 18.04
N GLY A 552 28.10 17.13 19.34
CA GLY A 552 26.94 16.41 19.88
C GLY A 552 25.69 17.26 19.73
N HIS A 553 24.78 16.87 18.84
CA HIS A 553 23.51 17.58 18.63
C HIS A 553 22.45 17.11 19.62
N THR A 554 22.01 18.01 20.49
CA THR A 554 20.80 17.82 21.29
C THR A 554 19.55 18.17 20.48
N ALA A 555 18.38 17.73 20.94
CA ALA A 555 17.13 18.12 20.28
C ALA A 555 16.82 19.61 20.45
N ARG A 556 17.49 20.29 21.40
CA ARG A 556 17.43 21.74 21.59
C ARG A 556 17.69 22.53 20.32
N LEU A 557 18.75 22.15 19.60
CA LEU A 557 19.16 22.82 18.37
C LEU A 557 18.06 22.73 17.29
N GLN A 558 17.51 21.53 17.09
CA GLN A 558 16.41 21.30 16.15
C GLN A 558 15.14 22.06 16.58
N ALA A 559 14.89 22.12 17.88
CA ALA A 559 13.74 22.83 18.42
C ALA A 559 13.84 24.35 18.22
N LEU A 560 15.01 24.95 18.45
CA LEU A 560 15.25 26.39 18.22
C LEU A 560 15.06 26.77 16.75
N GLU A 561 15.62 25.98 15.83
CA GLU A 561 15.47 26.25 14.39
C GLU A 561 13.99 26.23 13.97
N LYS A 562 13.26 25.18 14.40
CA LYS A 562 11.84 25.02 14.09
C LYS A 562 10.99 26.09 14.75
N LEU A 563 11.30 26.45 15.99
CA LEU A 563 10.58 27.47 16.73
C LEU A 563 10.76 28.85 16.09
N GLY A 564 11.98 29.22 15.73
CA GLY A 564 12.25 30.48 15.03
C GLY A 564 11.52 30.57 13.68
N ARG A 565 11.53 29.51 12.88
CA ARG A 565 10.76 29.44 11.61
C ARG A 565 9.25 29.57 11.85
N LEU A 566 8.74 28.91 12.90
CA LEU A 566 7.32 28.98 13.26
C LEU A 566 6.91 30.39 13.70
N GLN A 567 7.67 31.01 14.60
CA GLN A 567 7.46 32.39 15.06
C GLN A 567 7.50 33.38 13.89
N MET A 568 8.46 33.23 12.98
CA MET A 568 8.56 34.04 11.76
C MET A 568 7.31 33.91 10.88
N SER A 569 6.75 32.69 10.76
CA SER A 569 5.50 32.47 10.01
C SER A 569 4.25 33.08 10.67
N LEU A 570 4.30 33.31 11.98
CA LEU A 570 3.22 33.92 12.77
C LEU A 570 3.31 35.45 12.84
N GLY A 571 4.43 36.04 12.41
CA GLY A 571 4.72 37.47 12.53
C GLY A 571 5.36 37.87 13.87
N ASP A 572 5.75 36.90 14.70
CA ASP A 572 6.41 37.11 15.99
C ASP A 572 7.91 37.34 15.77
N PHE A 573 8.27 38.43 15.07
CA PHE A 573 9.63 38.65 14.58
C PHE A 573 10.69 38.80 15.69
N GLU A 574 10.31 39.37 16.84
CA GLU A 574 11.21 39.54 17.98
C GLU A 574 11.58 38.18 18.59
N ASP A 575 10.58 37.36 18.89
CA ASP A 575 10.79 36.00 19.39
C ASP A 575 11.52 35.13 18.38
N ALA A 576 11.20 35.26 17.09
CA ALA A 576 11.91 34.56 16.02
C ALA A 576 13.39 34.96 15.98
N SER A 577 13.69 36.25 16.11
CA SER A 577 15.06 36.76 16.17
C SER A 577 15.82 36.19 17.37
N GLN A 578 15.18 36.12 18.55
CA GLN A 578 15.78 35.52 19.74
C GLN A 578 16.05 34.02 19.55
N SER A 579 15.08 33.26 19.01
CA SER A 579 15.25 31.83 18.72
C SER A 579 16.36 31.57 17.71
N PHE A 580 16.43 32.35 16.63
CA PHE A 580 17.50 32.23 15.64
C PHE A 580 18.86 32.67 16.18
N LYS A 581 18.90 33.70 17.03
CA LYS A 581 20.14 34.09 17.71
C LYS A 581 20.63 32.96 18.61
N ALA A 582 19.77 32.37 19.44
CA ALA A 582 20.13 31.22 20.27
C ALA A 582 20.55 30.01 19.42
N TYR A 583 19.87 29.74 18.30
CA TYR A 583 20.27 28.71 17.35
C TYR A 583 21.67 28.96 16.77
N LEU A 584 21.94 30.20 16.33
CA LEU A 584 23.22 30.60 15.76
C LEU A 584 24.33 30.59 16.82
N ASP A 585 24.05 31.04 18.04
CA ASP A 585 24.98 30.99 19.17
C ASP A 585 25.39 29.53 19.43
N LEU A 586 24.46 28.58 19.42
CA LEU A 586 24.76 27.16 19.59
C LEU A 586 25.47 26.52 18.38
N GLN A 587 25.24 27.02 17.16
CA GLN A 587 25.92 26.57 15.95
C GLN A 587 27.33 27.19 15.76
N TYR A 588 27.52 28.45 16.16
CA TYR A 588 28.62 29.29 15.71
C TYR A 588 29.45 29.94 16.83
N ASN A 589 29.12 29.78 18.12
CA ASN A 589 29.95 30.34 19.21
C ASN A 589 31.38 29.81 19.28
N GLN A 590 31.76 28.87 18.43
CA GLN A 590 33.16 28.48 18.28
C GLN A 590 33.96 29.47 17.44
N LYS A 591 33.40 30.02 16.36
CA LYS A 591 34.14 30.95 15.48
C LYS A 591 34.49 32.27 16.17
N ILE A 592 33.61 32.73 17.06
CA ILE A 592 33.83 33.91 17.90
C ILE A 592 34.82 33.60 19.03
N ASN A 593 34.71 32.44 19.70
CA ASN A 593 35.67 32.04 20.73
C ASN A 593 37.09 31.79 20.17
N ASP A 594 37.20 31.20 18.98
CA ASP A 594 38.48 30.96 18.31
C ASP A 594 39.15 32.27 17.89
N LEU A 595 38.38 33.25 17.39
CA LEU A 595 38.86 34.62 17.13
C LEU A 595 39.27 35.35 18.41
N TYR A 596 38.53 35.16 19.51
CA TYR A 596 38.83 35.78 20.80
C TYR A 596 40.10 35.20 21.43
N GLN A 597 40.30 33.88 21.38
CA GLN A 597 41.50 33.19 21.88
C GLN A 597 42.73 33.47 21.02
N ALA A 598 42.56 33.60 19.69
CA ALA A 598 43.62 34.03 18.78
C ALA A 598 44.05 35.49 19.05
N CYS A 599 43.10 36.41 19.28
CA CYS A 599 43.42 37.78 19.69
C CYS A 599 44.10 37.85 21.07
N PHE A 600 43.60 37.10 22.06
CA PHE A 600 44.16 37.09 23.41
C PHE A 600 45.59 36.53 23.46
N SER A 601 45.88 35.48 22.68
CA SER A 601 47.23 34.88 22.57
C SER A 601 48.23 35.78 21.82
N SER A 602 47.74 36.62 20.90
CA SER A 602 48.54 37.62 20.18
C SER A 602 48.90 38.81 21.10
N LEU A 603 47.99 39.21 21.99
CA LEU A 603 48.21 40.29 22.97
C LEU A 603 49.11 39.91 24.14
N GLN A 604 49.35 38.63 24.41
CA GLN A 604 50.30 38.16 25.43
C GLN A 604 51.74 37.95 24.91
N LYS A 605 51.94 37.98 23.58
CA LYS A 605 53.24 37.79 22.92
C LYS A 605 53.92 39.10 22.49
N ASN A 606 53.19 40.20 22.54
CA ASN A 606 53.68 41.58 22.41
C ASN A 606 53.65 42.24 23.80
#